data_AF-A0A920V0F9-F1
#
_entry.id   AF-A0A920V0F9-F1
#
_cell.length_a   1.000
_cell.length_b   1.000
_cell.length_c   1.000
_cell.angle_alpha   90.00
_cell.angle_beta   90.00
_cell.angle_gamma   90.00
#
_symmetry.space_group_name_H-M   'P 1'
#
loop_
_entity.id
_entity.type
_entity.pdbx_description
1 polymer ?
#
loop_
_entity_poly.entity_id
_entity_poly.type
_entity_poly.pdbx_seq_one_letter_code
_entity_poly.pdbx_strand_id
1 'polypeptide(L)' 'MVDSVLLLVDAVEGPMPQTRFVTQKALEKGLNPIVVGNKIDRPRARPDWVPRRNIGIV' A
#
# COMPACT_ATOMS: atom_id res chain seq x y z
N MET A 1 3.08 -11.54 -17.38
CA MET A 1 2.80 -10.08 -17.38
C MET A 1 1.64 -9.85 -16.41
N VAL A 2 1.59 -8.73 -15.69
CA VAL A 2 0.50 -8.42 -14.74
C VAL A 2 -0.05 -7.03 -15.05
N ASP A 3 -1.36 -6.85 -14.89
CA ASP A 3 -2.06 -5.61 -15.23
C ASP A 3 -2.19 -4.65 -14.03
N SER A 4 -1.90 -5.13 -12.82
CA SER A 4 -1.94 -4.36 -11.58
C SER A 4 -1.14 -5.05 -10.47
N VAL A 5 -1.01 -4.37 -9.34
CA VAL A 5 -0.37 -4.85 -8.11
C VAL A 5 -1.27 -4.58 -6.92
N LEU A 6 -1.30 -5.52 -5.98
CA LEU A 6 -1.98 -5.39 -4.70
C LEU A 6 -0.95 -4.99 -3.63
N LEU A 7 -1.09 -3.80 -3.05
CA LEU A 7 -0.25 -3.33 -1.96
C LEU A 7 -0.97 -3.55 -0.63
N LEU A 8 -0.54 -4.57 0.11
CA LEU A 8 -1.07 -4.87 1.44
C LEU A 8 -0.37 -4.00 2.49
N VAL A 9 -1.14 -3.20 3.21
CA VAL A 9 -0.66 -2.24 4.22
C VAL A 9 -1.23 -2.63 5.58
N ASP A 10 -0.38 -2.82 6.59
CA ASP A 10 -0.86 -3.08 7.95
C ASP A 10 -1.55 -1.82 8.51
N ALA A 11 -2.75 -1.94 9.04
CA ALA A 11 -3.52 -0.81 9.56
C ALA A 11 -2.92 -0.20 10.84
N VAL A 12 -1.98 -0.89 11.51
CA VAL A 12 -1.29 -0.42 12.70
C VAL A 12 0.08 0.17 12.35
N GLU A 13 0.87 -0.57 11.58
CA GLU A 13 2.28 -0.21 11.30
C GLU A 13 2.44 0.65 10.04
N GLY A 14 1.54 0.44 9.08
CA GLY A 14 1.55 1.13 7.80
C GLY A 14 2.45 0.53 6.73
N PRO A 15 2.76 1.31 5.67
CA PRO A 15 3.57 0.85 4.58
C PRO A 15 5.03 0.78 5.01
N MET A 16 5.64 -0.37 4.71
CA MET A 16 7.01 -0.67 5.11
C MET A 16 8.01 -0.17 4.04
N PRO A 17 9.19 0.37 4.41
CA PRO A 17 10.20 0.84 3.46
C PRO A 17 10.57 -0.19 2.39
N GLN A 18 10.53 -1.47 2.73
CA GLN A 18 10.77 -2.61 1.85
C GLN A 18 9.80 -2.65 0.66
N THR A 19 8.56 -2.18 0.83
CA THR A 19 7.54 -2.16 -0.24
C THR A 19 7.73 -1.01 -1.23
N ARG A 20 8.56 -0.01 -0.89
CA ARG A 20 8.78 1.20 -1.70
C ARG A 20 9.32 0.88 -3.08
N PHE A 21 10.37 0.06 -3.17
CA PHE A 21 11.04 -0.26 -4.43
C PHE A 21 10.10 -0.95 -5.45
N VAL A 22 9.30 -1.91 -4.98
CA VAL A 22 8.36 -2.64 -5.85
C VAL A 22 7.21 -1.74 -6.27
N THR A 23 6.71 -0.91 -5.36
CA THR A 23 5.63 0.04 -5.65
C THR A 23 6.09 1.10 -6.66
N GLN A 24 7.31 1.61 -6.52
CA GLN A 24 7.90 2.56 -7.46
C GLN A 24 7.98 1.97 -8.88
N LYS A 25 8.51 0.75 -9.01
CA LYS A 25 8.57 0.06 -10.31
C LYS A 25 7.20 -0.18 -10.94
N ALA A 26 6.18 -0.43 -10.12
CA ALA A 26 4.82 -0.60 -10.63
C ALA A 26 4.25 0.71 -11.18
N LEU A 27 4.49 1.83 -10.48
CA LEU A 27 4.07 3.16 -10.89
C LEU A 27 4.84 3.65 -12.13
N GLU A 28 6.14 3.38 -12.22
CA GLU A 28 6.96 3.66 -13.42
C GLU A 28 6.45 2.93 -14.66
N LYS A 29 5.82 1.76 -14.46
CA LYS A 29 5.17 0.98 -15.52
C LYS A 29 3.73 1.44 -15.83
N GLY A 30 3.25 2.50 -15.18
CA GLY A 30 1.89 3.00 -15.34
C GLY A 30 0.81 2.07 -14.76
N LEU A 31 1.19 1.11 -13.92
CA LEU A 31 0.21 0.25 -13.25
C LEU A 31 -0.49 1.03 -12.15
N ASN A 32 -1.79 0.80 -11.99
CA ASN A 32 -2.59 1.37 -10.90
C ASN A 32 -2.61 0.39 -9.73
N PRO A 33 -1.90 0.64 -8.62
CA PRO A 33 -1.88 -0.27 -7.48
C PRO A 33 -3.20 -0.21 -6.70
N ILE A 34 -3.67 -1.37 -6.25
CA ILE A 34 -4.81 -1.48 -5.33
C ILE A 34 -4.25 -1.57 -3.91
N VAL A 35 -4.56 -0.58 -3.08
CA VAL A 35 -4.12 -0.56 -1.68
C VAL A 35 -5.15 -1.27 -0.80
N VAL A 36 -4.71 -2.23 0.01
CA VAL A 36 -5.56 -2.98 0.95
C VAL A 36 -5.05 -2.80 2.37
N GLY A 37 -5.90 -2.26 3.24
CA GLY A 37 -5.65 -2.19 4.67
C GLY A 37 -5.85 -3.57 5.34
N ASN A 38 -4.81 -4.07 5.99
CA ASN A 38 -4.76 -5.38 6.64
C ASN A 38 -4.81 -5.24 8.17
N LYS A 39 -5.27 -6.27 8.86
CA LYS A 39 -5.32 -6.36 10.33
C LYS A 39 -6.12 -5.23 11.01
N ILE A 40 -7.25 -4.86 10.41
CA ILE A 40 -8.16 -3.81 10.92
C ILE A 40 -8.84 -4.20 12.23
N ASP A 41 -8.81 -5.49 12.58
CA ASP A 41 -9.32 -6.06 13.83
C ASP A 41 -8.49 -5.66 15.06
N ARG A 42 -7.27 -5.12 14.86
CA ARG A 42 -6.36 -4.78 15.97
C ARG A 42 -6.84 -3.53 16.72
N PRO A 43 -6.72 -3.47 18.06
CA PRO A 43 -7.18 -2.32 18.87
C PRO A 43 -6.51 -0.98 18.53
N ARG A 44 -5.33 -1.01 17.89
CA ARG A 44 -4.57 0.18 17.46
C ARG A 44 -4.64 0.44 15.96
N ALA A 45 -5.50 -0.27 15.23
CA ALA A 45 -5.66 -0.08 13.80
C ALA A 45 -6.15 1.35 13.49
N ARG A 46 -5.54 1.97 12.49
CA ARG A 46 -5.87 3.29 11.96
C ARG A 46 -6.19 3.17 10.47
N PRO A 47 -7.33 2.56 10.10
CA PRO A 47 -7.68 2.33 8.70
C PRO A 47 -7.78 3.62 7.89
N ASP A 48 -8.16 4.74 8.50
CA ASP A 48 -8.31 6.03 7.82
C ASP A 48 -6.98 6.64 7.35
N TRP A 49 -5.87 6.22 7.96
CA TRP A 49 -4.53 6.67 7.59
C TRP A 49 -3.95 5.89 6.40
N VAL A 50 -4.52 4.73 6.05
CA VAL A 50 -4.10 3.96 4.87
C VAL A 50 -4.35 4.79 3.60
N PRO A 51 -3.31 5.12 2.81
CA PRO A 51 -3.44 6.05 1.70
C PRO A 51 -4.40 5.53 0.62
N ARG A 52 -5.40 6.35 0.24
CA ARG A 52 -6.42 5.98 -0.76
C ARG A 52 -6.05 6.30 -2.21
N ARG A 53 -5.17 7.27 -2.45
CA ARG A 53 -4.88 7.80 -3.80
C ARG A 53 -3.43 8.17 -4.06
N ASN A 54 -2.77 8.82 -3.11
CA ASN A 54 -1.33 9.09 -3.16
C ASN A 54 -0.63 8.21 -2.15
N ILE A 55 0.03 7.17 -2.64
CA ILE A 55 0.90 6.31 -1.85
C ILE A 55 2.13 7.18 -1.48
N GLY A 56 2.02 7.99 -0.42
CA GLY A 56 3.06 8.96 0.02
C GLY A 56 4.37 8.34 0.55
N ILE A 57 4.61 7.08 0.18
CA ILE A 57 5.80 6.29 0.44
C ILE A 57 6.71 6.21 -0.79
N VAL A 58 6.26 6.63 -1.98
CA VAL A 58 7.11 6.81 -3.17
C VAL A 58 7.51 8.26 -3.34
#